data_AF-A0A833S2D6-F1
#
_entry.id   AF-A0A833S2D6-F1
#
_cell.length_a   1.000
_cell.length_b   1.000
_cell.length_c   1.000
_cell.angle_alpha   90.00
_cell.angle_beta   90.00
_cell.angle_gamma   90.00
#
_symmetry.space_group_name_H-M   'P 1'
#
loop_
_entity.id
_entity.type
_entity.pdbx_description
1 polymer ?
#
loop_
_entity_poly.entity_id
_entity_poly.type
_entity_poly.pdbx_seq_one_letter_code
_entity_poly.pdbx_strand_id
1 'polypeptide(L)' 'MQQTMCAMNKLMRDKRVEQPASNFCALCMLFFVGYQDHNVDKDVSRQFFNRMNNMDKKLR' A
#
# COMPACT_ATOMS: atom_id res chain seq x y z
N MET A 1 8.48 -2.37 15.63
CA MET A 1 7.61 -1.42 14.88
C MET A 1 8.38 -0.37 14.07
N GLN A 2 9.49 0.20 14.55
CA GLN A 2 10.17 1.32 13.86
C GLN A 2 10.68 0.99 12.43
N GLN A 3 11.18 -0.23 12.21
CA GLN A 3 11.61 -0.68 10.88
C GLN A 3 10.44 -0.85 9.90
N THR A 4 9.32 -1.42 10.37
CA THR A 4 8.07 -1.57 9.58
C THR A 4 7.55 -0.22 9.12
N MET A 5 7.52 0.77 10.02
CA MET A 5 7.12 2.14 9.69
C MET A 5 8.07 2.81 8.70
N CYS A 6 9.38 2.57 8.83
CA CYS A 6 10.37 3.10 7.88
C CYS A 6 10.17 2.53 6.47
N ALA A 7 9.91 1.23 6.36
CA ALA A 7 9.60 0.58 5.09
C ALA A 7 8.32 1.14 4.47
N MET A 8 7.26 1.31 5.28
CA MET A 8 5.99 1.85 4.81
C MET A 8 6.10 3.31 4.36
N ASN A 9 6.86 4.13 5.09
CA ASN A 9 7.14 5.50 4.69
C ASN A 9 7.92 5.59 3.37
N LYS A 10 8.88 4.69 3.15
CA LYS A 10 9.59 4.61 1.86
C LYS A 10 8.64 4.22 0.73
N LEU A 11 7.80 3.20 0.97
CA LEU A 11 6.82 2.74 -0.01
C LEU A 11 5.78 3.82 -0.36
N MET A 12 5.31 4.57 0.64
CA MET A 12 4.43 5.73 0.46
C MET A 12 5.05 6.84 -0.39
N ARG A 13 6.38 6.94 -0.49
CA ARG A 13 7.08 7.96 -1.28
C ARG A 13 7.53 7.45 -2.65
N ASP A 14 7.38 6.15 -2.91
CA ASP A 14 7.80 5.55 -4.17
C ASP A 14 6.79 5.86 -5.26
N LYS A 15 7.20 6.68 -6.24
CA LYS A 15 6.33 7.10 -7.35
C LYS A 15 5.94 5.94 -8.28
N ARG A 16 6.67 4.83 -8.26
CA ARG A 16 6.39 3.67 -9.12
C ARG A 16 5.04 3.05 -8.81
N VAL A 17 4.53 3.21 -7.58
CA VAL A 17 3.22 2.68 -7.18
C VAL A 17 2.05 3.37 -7.89
N GLU A 18 2.25 4.59 -8.37
CA GLU A 18 1.23 5.38 -9.09
C GLU A 18 1.36 5.25 -10.61
N GLN A 19 2.52 4.79 -11.11
CA GLN A 19 2.82 4.69 -12.53
C GLN A 19 2.27 3.37 -13.09
N PRO A 20 1.20 3.39 -13.92
CA PRO A 20 0.55 2.16 -14.37
C PRO A 20 1.46 1.28 -15.24
N ALA A 21 2.43 1.87 -15.94
CA ALA A 21 3.41 1.15 -16.74
C ALA A 21 4.61 0.60 -15.92
N SER A 22 4.64 0.81 -14.61
CA SER A 22 5.73 0.30 -13.79
C SER A 22 5.60 -1.22 -13.58
N ASN A 23 6.75 -1.89 -13.43
CA ASN A 23 6.77 -3.31 -13.08
C ASN A 23 6.09 -3.60 -11.73
N PHE A 24 5.95 -2.60 -10.86
CA PHE A 24 5.22 -2.73 -9.60
C PHE A 24 3.71 -2.84 -9.85
N CYS A 25 3.16 -1.98 -10.72
CA CYS A 25 1.74 -1.96 -11.05
C CYS A 25 1.28 -3.16 -11.90
N ALA A 26 2.21 -3.84 -12.56
CA ALA A 26 1.97 -5.09 -13.27
C ALA A 26 1.65 -6.27 -12.34
N LEU A 27 1.93 -6.16 -11.04
CA LEU A 27 1.69 -7.23 -10.07
C LEU A 27 0.23 -7.26 -9.60
N CYS A 28 -0.31 -8.47 -9.40
CA CYS A 28 -1.57 -8.67 -8.69
C CYS A 28 -1.36 -8.42 -7.20
N MET A 29 -2.20 -7.58 -6.60
CA MET A 29 -2.02 -7.11 -5.23
C MET A 29 -3.23 -7.43 -4.35
N LEU A 30 -2.96 -8.08 -3.22
CA LEU A 30 -3.95 -8.32 -2.17
C LEU A 30 -3.53 -7.61 -0.88
N PHE A 31 -4.35 -6.68 -0.43
CA PHE A 31 -4.15 -5.93 0.81
C PHE A 31 -5.05 -6.46 1.92
N PHE A 32 -4.45 -6.74 3.07
CA PHE A 32 -5.17 -7.10 4.29
C PHE A 32 -5.02 -5.98 5.33
N VAL A 33 -6.12 -5.53 5.91
CA VAL A 33 -6.10 -4.54 7.00
C VAL A 33 -6.73 -5.14 8.25
N GLY A 34 -5.96 -5.16 9.34
CA GLY A 34 -6.44 -5.65 10.64
C GLY A 34 -7.54 -4.74 11.21
N TYR A 35 -8.74 -5.29 11.41
CA TYR A 35 -9.89 -4.51 11.89
C TYR A 35 -9.76 -4.01 13.34
N GLN A 36 -9.00 -4.70 14.19
CA GLN A 36 -8.76 -4.29 15.59
C GLN A 36 -7.32 -3.81 15.83
N ASP A 37 -6.55 -3.62 14.77
CA ASP A 37 -5.16 -3.19 14.90
C ASP A 37 -5.12 -1.72 15.35
N HIS A 38 -4.73 -1.47 16.60
CA HIS A 38 -4.51 -0.13 17.14
C HIS A 38 -3.17 0.46 16.69
N ASN A 39 -2.32 -0.31 16.02
CA ASN A 39 -0.97 0.12 15.64
C ASN A 39 -0.89 0.73 14.24
N VAL A 40 -1.90 0.48 13.39
CA VAL A 40 -1.92 0.96 12.01
C VAL A 40 -3.18 1.77 11.80
N ASP A 41 -3.00 3.05 11.52
CA ASP A 41 -4.10 3.93 11.13
C ASP A 41 -4.72 3.41 9.83
N LYS A 42 -5.96 2.95 9.92
CA LYS A 42 -6.73 2.37 8.80
C LYS A 42 -6.83 3.35 7.63
N ASP A 43 -6.83 4.65 7.94
CA ASP A 43 -6.91 5.68 6.91
C ASP A 43 -5.62 5.74 6.10
N VAL A 44 -4.46 5.49 6.73
CA VAL A 44 -3.17 5.45 6.03
C VAL A 44 -3.08 4.24 5.09
N SER A 45 -3.53 3.06 5.53
CA SER A 45 -3.57 1.87 4.67
C SER A 45 -4.52 2.05 3.48
N ARG A 46 -5.70 2.64 3.71
CA ARG A 46 -6.65 2.93 2.65
C ARG A 46 -6.15 4.02 1.69
N GLN A 47 -5.50 5.07 2.19
CA GLN A 47 -4.85 6.09 1.35
C GLN A 47 -3.77 5.47 0.46
N PHE A 48 -2.92 4.59 1.00
CA PHE A 48 -1.93 3.90 0.20
C PHE A 48 -2.58 3.02 -0.86
N PHE A 49 -3.59 2.23 -0.49
CA PHE A 49 -4.33 1.40 -1.42
C PHE A 49 -4.91 2.22 -2.58
N ASN A 50 -5.47 3.40 -2.30
CA ASN A 50 -6.04 4.27 -3.32
C ASN A 50 -4.99 4.82 -4.29
N ARG A 51 -3.77 5.11 -3.83
CA ARG A 51 -2.67 5.62 -4.66
C ARG A 51 -2.09 4.58 -5.61
N MET A 52 -2.15 3.30 -5.27
CA MET A 52 -1.61 2.26 -6.15
C MET A 52 -2.39 2.20 -7.47
N ASN A 53 -1.69 2.10 -8.60
CA ASN A 53 -2.32 1.99 -9.91
C ASN A 53 -2.24 0.58 -10.50
N ASN A 54 -2.11 -0.42 -9.63
CA ASN A 54 -2.19 -1.83 -9.97
C ASN A 54 -3.57 -2.16 -10.58
N MET A 55 -3.57 -2.78 -11.76
CA MET A 55 -4.80 -3.14 -12.48
C MET A 55 -5.67 -4.14 -11.72
N ASP A 56 -5.05 -5.09 -11.02
CA ASP A 56 -5.74 -6.08 -10.17
C ASP A 56 -5.31 -5.90 -8.71
N LYS A 57 -5.85 -4.87 -8.05
CA LYS A 57 -5.70 -4.64 -6.60
C LYS A 57 -7.02 -4.91 -5.88
N LYS A 58 -6.95 -5.64 -4.76
CA LYS A 58 -8.11 -5.91 -3.89
C LYS A 58 -7.74 -5.60 -2.44
N LEU A 59 -8.69 -4.99 -1.73
CA LEU A 59 -8.62 -4.73 -0.29
C LEU A 59 -9.56 -5.70 0.44
N ARG A 60 -9.07 -6.36 1.47
CA ARG A 60 -9.83 -7.27 2.33
C ARG A 60 -9.61 -6.96 3.80
#